data_AF-A0A537ZTX0-F1
#
_entry.id   AF-A0A537ZTX0-F1
#
_cell.length_a   1.000
_cell.length_b   1.000
_cell.length_c   1.000
_cell.angle_alpha   90.00
_cell.angle_beta   90.00
_cell.angle_gamma   90.00
#
_symmetry.space_group_name_H-M   'P 1'
#
loop_
_entity.id
_entity.type
_entity.pdbx_description
1 polymer ?
#
loop_
_entity_poly.entity_id
_entity_poly.type
_entity_poly.pdbx_seq_one_letter_code
_entity_poly.pdbx_strand_id
1 'polypeptide(L)' 'TGIPGYGNGNGRDDIAVEPDRRAAIAQALAEAEPGDTVVIAGKGHEQGQEFAGGRKIPFDDRTVAVELLARMAAR' A
#
# COMPACT_ATOMS: atom_id res chain seq x y z
N THR A 1 8.29 -14.28 -20.80
CA THR A 1 9.57 -13.64 -20.47
C THR A 1 9.40 -13.00 -19.11
N GLY A 2 9.89 -13.67 -18.06
CA GLY A 2 9.65 -13.27 -16.67
C GLY A 2 10.34 -11.95 -16.33
N ILE A 3 9.65 -11.12 -15.54
CA ILE A 3 10.20 -9.88 -14.99
C ILE A 3 11.31 -10.28 -14.00
N PRO A 4 12.57 -9.86 -14.21
CA PRO A 4 13.63 -10.10 -13.23
C PRO A 4 13.32 -9.31 -11.96
N GLY A 5 13.14 -9.98 -10.83
CA GLY A 5 12.88 -9.32 -9.54
C GLY A 5 11.87 -10.05 -8.66
N TYR A 6 10.88 -10.72 -9.26
CA TYR A 6 9.93 -11.52 -8.50
C TYR A 6 10.48 -12.92 -8.23
N GLY A 7 11.04 -13.08 -7.03
CA GLY A 7 11.52 -14.35 -6.48
C GLY A 7 10.47 -15.45 -6.55
N ASN A 8 10.96 -16.68 -6.66
CA ASN A 8 10.15 -17.88 -6.78
C ASN A 8 9.17 -17.99 -5.60
N GLY A 9 7.88 -17.92 -5.90
CA GLY A 9 6.82 -17.91 -4.90
C GLY A 9 6.90 -19.05 -3.90
N ASN A 10 7.13 -18.67 -2.64
CA ASN A 10 6.52 -19.31 -1.49
C ASN A 10 5.72 -18.21 -0.80
N GLY A 11 4.40 -18.13 -1.07
CA GLY A 11 3.54 -17.00 -0.70
C GLY A 11 3.34 -16.76 0.80
N ARG A 12 4.24 -17.23 1.66
CA ARG A 12 4.33 -16.96 3.10
C ARG A 12 5.61 -16.22 3.51
N ASP A 13 6.65 -16.21 2.68
CA ASP A 13 7.96 -15.65 3.04
C ASP A 13 8.07 -14.14 2.69
N ASP A 14 7.19 -13.63 1.81
CA ASP A 14 7.12 -12.22 1.39
C ASP A 14 5.89 -11.47 1.96
N ILE A 15 5.35 -11.92 3.10
CA ILE A 15 4.22 -11.25 3.74
C ILE A 15 4.73 -10.29 4.82
N ALA A 16 4.54 -8.99 4.59
CA ALA A 16 4.67 -7.97 5.63
C ALA A 16 3.29 -7.65 6.24
N VAL A 17 3.24 -7.49 7.57
CA VAL A 17 2.02 -7.08 8.29
C VAL A 17 2.25 -5.73 8.93
N GLU A 18 1.55 -4.72 8.44
CA GLU A 18 1.57 -3.34 8.96
C GLU A 18 0.12 -2.92 9.32
N PRO A 19 -0.23 -2.83 10.62
CA PRO A 19 -1.57 -2.46 11.07
C PRO A 19 -2.01 -1.04 10.70
N ASP A 20 -1.08 -0.10 10.55
CA ASP A 20 -1.37 1.25 10.10
C ASP A 20 -1.45 1.31 8.57
N ARG A 21 -2.64 1.61 8.06
CA ARG A 21 -2.91 1.61 6.62
C ARG A 21 -2.01 2.59 5.85
N ARG A 22 -1.68 3.75 6.43
CA ARG A 22 -0.82 4.74 5.76
C ARG A 22 0.63 4.26 5.72
N ALA A 23 1.11 3.64 6.79
CA ALA A 23 2.43 3.02 6.84
C ALA A 23 2.54 1.85 5.87
N ALA A 24 1.51 1.01 5.75
CA ALA A 24 1.48 -0.11 4.80
C ALA A 24 1.61 0.38 3.35
N ILE A 25 0.88 1.43 2.97
CA ILE A 25 0.99 2.04 1.64
C ILE A 25 2.39 2.62 1.43
N ALA A 26 2.93 3.32 2.42
CA ALA A 26 4.28 3.90 2.34
C ALA A 26 5.36 2.84 2.17
N GLN A 27 5.25 1.73 2.91
CA GLN A 27 6.17 0.60 2.81
C GLN A 27 6.09 -0.06 1.43
N ALA A 28 4.89 -0.37 0.94
CA ALA A 28 4.71 -0.97 -0.39
C ALA A 28 5.27 -0.08 -1.52
N LEU A 29 5.11 1.24 -1.43
CA LEU A 29 5.68 2.18 -2.40
C LEU A 29 7.21 2.29 -2.29
N ALA A 30 7.77 2.16 -1.08
CA ALA A 30 9.22 2.22 -0.87
C ALA A 30 9.94 0.95 -1.33
N GLU A 31 9.27 -0.20 -1.31
CA GLU A 31 9.78 -1.49 -1.78
C GLU A 31 9.65 -1.67 -3.30
N ALA A 32 8.75 -0.93 -3.95
CA ALA A 32 8.52 -1.02 -5.39
C ALA A 32 9.68 -0.43 -6.22
N GLU A 33 10.07 -1.15 -7.27
CA GLU A 33 11.10 -0.74 -8.21
C GLU A 33 10.51 -0.09 -9.48
N PRO A 34 11.32 0.64 -10.28
CA PRO A 34 10.86 1.17 -11.57
C PRO A 34 10.34 0.06 -12.49
N GLY A 35 9.06 0.14 -12.83
CA GLY A 35 8.37 -0.86 -13.66
C GLY A 35 7.40 -1.75 -12.87
N ASP A 36 7.48 -1.73 -11.53
CA ASP A 36 6.53 -2.45 -10.69
C ASP A 36 5.17 -1.74 -10.63
N THR A 37 4.15 -2.53 -10.28
CA THR A 37 2.79 -2.02 -10.05
C THR A 37 2.34 -2.37 -8.64
N VAL A 38 2.05 -1.36 -7.83
CA VAL A 38 1.47 -1.53 -6.49
C VAL A 38 -0.06 -1.46 -6.59
N VAL A 39 -0.74 -2.48 -6.07
CA VAL A 39 -2.21 -2.53 -6.01
C VAL A 39 -2.67 -2.41 -4.57
N ILE A 40 -3.35 -1.30 -4.24
CA ILE A 40 -4.03 -1.14 -2.95
C ILE A 40 -5.43 -1.74 -3.09
N ALA A 41 -5.63 -2.93 -2.53
CA ALA A 41 -6.86 -3.69 -2.65
C ALA A 41 -7.72 -3.65 -1.37
N GLY A 42 -9.02 -3.87 -1.54
CA GLY A 42 -10.01 -3.81 -0.46
C GLY A 42 -10.47 -2.38 -0.15
N LYS A 43 -11.74 -2.25 0.29
CA LYS A 43 -12.47 -1.01 0.64
C LYS A 43 -13.17 -0.25 -0.51
N GLY A 44 -12.67 -0.27 -1.74
CA GLY A 44 -13.36 0.38 -2.87
C GLY A 44 -13.46 1.92 -2.75
N HIS A 45 -14.64 2.51 -2.92
CA HIS A 45 -14.86 3.96 -2.87
C HIS A 45 -15.10 4.52 -1.44
N GLU A 46 -14.91 3.71 -0.40
CA GLU A 46 -15.29 4.09 0.95
C GLU A 46 -14.28 5.06 1.61
N GLN A 47 -14.79 6.22 1.99
CA GLN A 47 -14.04 7.26 2.69
C GLN A 47 -14.21 7.09 4.20
N GLY A 48 -13.36 6.28 4.81
CA GLY A 48 -13.25 6.16 6.26
C GLY A 48 -12.80 4.79 6.75
N GLN A 49 -11.89 4.75 7.71
CA GLN A 49 -11.41 3.51 8.33
C GLN A 49 -12.22 3.23 9.60
N GLU A 50 -12.81 2.04 9.64
CA GLU A 50 -13.62 1.58 10.77
C GLU A 50 -12.75 0.79 11.75
N PHE A 51 -12.93 1.08 13.03
CA PHE A 51 -12.22 0.44 14.14
C PHE A 51 -13.22 -0.28 15.04
N ALA A 52 -12.68 -1.16 15.90
CA ALA A 52 -13.44 -1.80 16.95
C ALA A 52 -14.23 -0.77 17.77
N GLY A 53 -15.48 -1.12 18.12
CA GLY A 53 -16.38 -0.22 18.85
C GLY A 53 -17.08 0.83 17.98
N GLY A 54 -17.11 0.68 16.66
CA GLY A 54 -17.90 1.53 15.76
C GLY A 54 -17.31 2.91 15.46
N ARG A 55 -16.05 3.16 15.88
CA ARG A 55 -15.35 4.41 15.57
C ARG A 55 -14.92 4.41 14.10
N LYS A 56 -15.30 5.45 13.36
CA LYS A 56 -14.87 5.68 11.97
C LYS A 56 -14.06 6.96 11.89
N ILE A 57 -12.88 6.90 11.28
CA ILE A 57 -12.05 8.09 11.01
C ILE A 57 -11.98 8.33 9.49
N PRO A 58 -11.91 9.58 9.01
CA PRO A 58 -11.69 9.85 7.59
C PRO A 58 -10.38 9.21 7.10
N PHE A 59 -10.48 8.43 6.01
CA PHE A 59 -9.33 7.81 5.36
C PHE A 59 -9.69 7.48 3.91
N ASP A 60 -8.90 7.97 2.96
CA ASP A 60 -8.96 7.66 1.52
C ASP A 60 -7.58 7.21 1.04
N ASP A 61 -7.48 5.95 0.61
CA ASP A 61 -6.23 5.35 0.14
C ASP A 61 -5.64 6.12 -1.05
N ARG A 62 -6.49 6.72 -1.91
CA ARG A 62 -6.05 7.49 -3.09
C ARG A 62 -5.34 8.78 -2.69
N THR A 63 -5.92 9.51 -1.73
CA THR A 63 -5.31 10.74 -1.22
C THR A 63 -3.95 10.43 -0.60
N VAL A 64 -3.87 9.37 0.21
CA VAL A 64 -2.61 8.94 0.83
C VAL A 64 -1.57 8.54 -0.21
N ALA A 65 -1.95 7.74 -1.23
CA ALA A 65 -1.03 7.31 -2.28
C ALA A 65 -0.48 8.50 -3.08
N VAL A 66 -1.34 9.45 -3.47
CA VAL A 66 -0.93 10.66 -4.20
C VAL A 66 0.04 11.50 -3.37
N GLU A 67 -0.25 11.73 -2.09
CA GLU A 67 0.64 12.48 -1.20
C GLU A 67 2.02 11.83 -1.06
N LEU A 68 2.08 10.51 -0.92
CA LEU A 68 3.34 9.78 -0.77
C LEU A 68 4.15 9.78 -2.07
N LEU A 69 3.52 9.53 -3.21
CA LEU A 69 4.16 9.59 -4.53
C LEU A 69 4.73 10.99 -4.82
N ALA A 70 3.98 12.06 -4.50
CA ALA A 70 4.47 13.43 -4.65
C ALA A 70 5.72 13.70 -3.82
N ARG A 71 5.79 13.17 -2.58
CA ARG A 71 6.98 13.29 -1.72
C ARG A 71 8.18 12.51 -2.27
N MET A 72 7.95 11.35 -2.88
CA MET A 72 9.00 10.55 -3.49
C MET A 72 9.57 11.23 -4.74
N ALA A 73 8.72 11.83 -5.57
CA ALA A 73 9.14 12.56 -6.77
C ALA A 73 9.90 13.86 -6.46
N ALA A 74 9.74 14.41 -5.25
CA ALA A 74 10.45 15.60 -4.79
C ALA A 74 11.84 15.31 -4.17
N ARG A 75 12.28 14.04 -4.18
CA ARG A 75 13.61 13.60 -3.75
C ARG A 75 14.55 13.46 -4.94
#